data_AF-A0A351TSB0-F1
#
_entry.id   AF-A0A351TSB0-F1
#
_cell.length_a   1.000
_cell.length_b   1.000
_cell.length_c   1.000
_cell.angle_alpha   90.00
_cell.angle_beta   90.00
_cell.angle_gamma   90.00
#
_symmetry.space_group_name_H-M   'P 1'
#
loop_
_entity.id
_entity.type
_entity.pdbx_description
1 polymer ?
#
loop_
_entity_poly.entity_id
_entity_poly.type
_entity_poly.pdbx_seq_one_letter_code
_entity_poly.pdbx_strand_id
1 'polypeptide(L)'
;MVTAATGNKFIIIEEWDALFREAKYETALQDEYIQLLRGIFKSSEQTNKMIKAAYITGILPVKKYGTQSTLTDFREYTMLSPRNLAQYVGFTEEELLASVPSRMI
;
A
#
# COMPACT_ATOMS: atom_id res chain seq x y z
N MET A 1 -9.32 -12.40 -2.13
CA MET A 1 -8.35 -13.19 -1.34
C MET A 1 -7.81 -14.31 -2.21
N VAL A 2 -6.54 -14.25 -2.65
CA VAL A 2 -5.91 -15.32 -3.46
C VAL A 2 -4.96 -16.10 -2.57
N THR A 3 -5.48 -17.14 -1.90
CA THR A 3 -4.70 -18.02 -1.01
C THR A 3 -4.53 -19.44 -1.57
N ALA A 4 -5.00 -19.72 -2.79
CA ALA A 4 -5.22 -21.10 -3.23
C ALA A 4 -4.05 -21.77 -4.00
N ALA A 5 -2.95 -21.08 -4.33
CA ALA A 5 -1.97 -21.64 -5.29
C ALA A 5 -0.58 -22.02 -4.73
N THR A 6 -0.11 -21.45 -3.62
CA THR A 6 1.34 -21.47 -3.31
C THR A 6 1.74 -21.96 -1.92
N GLY A 7 0.78 -22.28 -1.04
CA GLY A 7 1.06 -22.62 0.37
C GLY A 7 1.64 -21.45 1.20
N ASN A 8 1.90 -20.30 0.56
CA ASN A 8 2.34 -19.06 1.19
C ASN A 8 1.15 -18.09 1.26
N LYS A 9 0.88 -17.57 2.45
CA LYS A 9 -0.24 -16.66 2.68
C LYS A 9 0.23 -15.22 2.44
N PHE A 10 -0.10 -14.63 1.31
CA PHE A 10 0.15 -13.22 1.01
C PHE A 10 -1.16 -12.44 1.00
N ILE A 11 -1.11 -11.18 1.42
CA ILE A 11 -2.26 -10.26 1.33
C ILE A 11 -1.89 -9.11 0.39
N ILE A 12 -2.79 -8.79 -0.53
CA ILE A 12 -2.72 -7.60 -1.36
C ILE A 12 -3.95 -6.75 -1.00
N ILE A 13 -3.73 -5.49 -0.64
CA ILE A 13 -4.77 -4.50 -0.37
C ILE A 13 -4.57 -3.37 -1.36
N GLU A 14 -5.39 -3.34 -2.40
CA GLU A 14 -5.47 -2.20 -3.28
C GLU A 14 -6.36 -1.13 -2.64
N GLU A 15 -5.99 0.13 -2.82
CA GLU A 15 -6.78 1.29 -2.41
C GLU A 15 -7.13 1.31 -0.91
N TRP A 16 -6.14 1.02 -0.04
CA TRP A 16 -6.33 0.97 1.41
C TRP A 16 -6.91 2.27 2.00
N ASP A 17 -6.68 3.38 1.31
CA ASP A 17 -7.08 4.71 1.73
C ASP A 17 -8.48 5.12 1.24
N ALA A 18 -9.19 4.26 0.51
CA ALA A 18 -10.55 4.50 0.03
C ALA A 18 -11.50 4.92 1.16
N LEU A 19 -11.43 4.22 2.29
CA LEU A 19 -12.28 4.49 3.46
C LEU A 19 -12.10 5.92 3.99
N PHE A 20 -10.87 6.46 3.97
CA PHE A 20 -10.61 7.83 4.43
C PHE A 20 -11.16 8.88 3.46
N ARG A 21 -11.36 8.53 2.18
CA ARG A 21 -11.95 9.43 1.20
C ARG A 21 -13.47 9.38 1.23
N GLU A 22 -14.04 8.18 1.29
CA GLU A 22 -15.48 7.97 1.25
C GLU A 22 -16.15 8.32 2.59
N ALA A 23 -15.55 7.88 3.69
CA ALA A 23 -16.05 8.11 5.05
C ALA A 23 -15.26 9.20 5.77
N LYS A 24 -14.96 10.30 5.07
CA LYS A 24 -14.05 11.37 5.52
C LYS A 24 -14.38 11.95 6.90
N TYR A 25 -15.66 12.03 7.26
CA TYR A 25 -16.13 12.62 8.52
C TYR A 25 -16.43 11.57 9.61
N GLU A 26 -16.37 10.29 9.27
CA GLU A 26 -16.63 9.18 10.20
C GLU A 26 -15.32 8.78 10.90
N THR A 27 -14.85 9.64 11.81
CA THR A 27 -13.56 9.44 12.49
C THR A 27 -13.51 8.15 13.31
N ALA A 28 -14.62 7.74 13.91
CA ALA A 28 -14.72 6.46 14.63
C ALA A 28 -14.48 5.26 13.70
N LEU A 29 -15.07 5.27 12.51
CA LEU A 29 -14.89 4.23 11.50
C LEU A 29 -13.45 4.19 10.96
N GLN A 30 -12.85 5.37 10.75
CA GLN A 30 -11.44 5.49 10.35
C GLN A 30 -10.50 4.92 11.43
N ASP A 31 -10.77 5.22 12.69
CA ASP A 31 -9.98 4.73 13.82
C ASP A 31 -10.10 3.20 13.97
N GLU A 32 -11.31 2.63 13.83
CA GLU A 32 -11.54 1.18 13.83
C GLU A 32 -10.77 0.50 12.69
N TYR A 33 -10.80 1.08 11.49
CA TYR A 33 -10.06 0.56 10.35
C TYR A 33 -8.55 0.60 10.55
N ILE A 34 -8.00 1.69 11.09
CA ILE A 34 -6.59 1.76 11.48
C ILE A 34 -6.26 0.71 12.54
N GLN A 35 -7.13 0.48 13.52
CA GLN A 35 -6.94 -0.55 14.54
C GLN A 35 -6.94 -1.96 13.92
N LEU A 36 -7.80 -2.22 12.93
CA LEU A 36 -7.79 -3.47 12.16
C LEU A 36 -6.45 -3.67 11.43
N LEU A 37 -6.00 -2.68 10.65
CA LEU A 37 -4.73 -2.75 9.92
C LEU A 37 -3.55 -2.95 10.88
N ARG A 38 -3.55 -2.26 12.03
CA ARG A 38 -2.57 -2.47 13.10
C ARG A 38 -2.67 -3.89 13.66
N GLY A 39 -3.86 -4.40 13.94
CA GLY A 39 -4.03 -5.76 14.45
C GLY A 39 -3.51 -6.84 13.48
N ILE A 40 -3.71 -6.63 12.18
CA ILE A 40 -3.22 -7.52 11.13
C ILE A 40 -1.70 -7.44 11.00
N PHE A 41 -1.11 -6.24 11.01
CA PHE A 41 0.30 -6.03 10.65
C PHE A 41 1.25 -5.66 11.80
N LYS A 42 0.80 -5.67 13.05
CA LYS A 42 1.68 -5.45 14.21
C LYS A 42 2.53 -6.70 14.45
N SER A 43 3.77 -6.45 14.84
CA SER A 43 4.78 -7.46 15.19
C SER A 43 4.26 -8.49 16.18
N SER A 44 3.80 -9.62 15.64
CA SER A 44 3.40 -10.77 16.44
C SER A 44 3.72 -12.07 15.73
N GLU A 45 4.18 -13.03 16.52
CA GLU A 45 4.43 -14.41 16.12
C GLU A 45 3.19 -15.09 15.50
N GLN A 46 2.01 -14.53 15.73
CA GLN A 46 0.70 -15.00 15.25
C GLN A 46 0.41 -14.49 13.83
N THR A 47 0.69 -13.21 13.54
CA THR A 47 0.63 -12.65 12.17
C THR A 47 1.57 -13.41 11.24
N ASN A 48 2.81 -13.68 11.65
CA ASN A 48 3.78 -14.39 10.80
C ASN A 48 3.38 -15.85 10.48
N LYS A 49 2.51 -16.48 11.29
CA LYS A 49 1.92 -17.81 11.01
C LYS A 49 0.77 -17.73 9.99
N MET A 50 0.20 -16.55 9.79
CA MET A 50 -0.97 -16.33 8.94
C MET A 50 -0.67 -15.50 7.69
N ILE A 51 0.35 -14.65 7.69
CA ILE A 51 0.67 -13.73 6.59
C ILE A 51 2.19 -13.68 6.46
N LYS A 52 2.69 -13.97 5.26
CA LYS A 52 4.12 -13.99 4.93
C LYS A 52 4.63 -12.62 4.47
N ALA A 53 3.80 -11.87 3.75
CA ALA A 53 4.00 -10.46 3.47
C ALA A 53 2.66 -9.82 3.06
N ALA A 54 2.62 -8.49 3.09
CA ALA A 54 1.53 -7.71 2.55
C ALA A 54 2.04 -6.66 1.57
N TYR A 55 1.30 -6.47 0.48
CA TYR A 55 1.48 -5.38 -0.46
C TYR A 55 0.25 -4.48 -0.38
N ILE A 56 0.46 -3.19 -0.15
CA ILE A 56 -0.62 -2.23 0.08
C ILE A 56 -0.41 -1.03 -0.83
N THR A 57 -1.44 -0.65 -1.60
CA THR A 57 -1.41 0.49 -2.53
C THR A 57 -2.49 1.52 -2.15
N GLY A 58 -2.19 2.80 -2.34
CA GLY A 58 -3.10 3.91 -2.03
C GLY A 58 -2.45 5.24 -2.38
N ILE A 59 -3.25 6.31 -2.41
CA ILE A 59 -2.75 7.66 -2.73
C ILE A 59 -2.34 8.44 -1.48
N LEU A 60 -2.91 8.10 -0.32
CA LEU A 60 -2.52 8.64 0.97
C LEU A 60 -1.36 7.83 1.56
N PRO A 61 -0.39 8.50 2.21
CA PRO A 61 0.67 7.81 2.92
C PRO A 61 0.11 7.12 4.16
N VAL A 62 0.68 5.97 4.53
CA VAL A 62 0.35 5.23 5.76
C VAL A 62 0.87 5.97 7.03
N LYS A 63 1.53 7.12 6.85
CA LYS A 63 2.36 7.79 7.86
C LYS A 63 1.55 8.64 8.87
N LYS A 64 1.53 8.15 10.11
CA LYS A 64 1.31 8.80 11.43
C LYS A 64 0.11 9.77 11.56
N TYR A 65 -1.07 9.20 11.78
CA TYR A 65 -2.09 9.82 12.61
C TYR A 65 -1.69 9.68 14.09
N GLY A 66 -1.21 10.75 14.71
CA GLY A 66 -0.92 10.81 16.15
C GLY A 66 0.39 10.13 16.57
N THR A 67 0.86 10.49 17.76
CA THR A 67 2.16 10.12 18.34
C THR A 67 2.44 8.62 18.29
N GLN A 68 3.61 8.26 17.75
CA GLN A 68 4.17 6.91 17.55
C GLN A 68 3.83 6.24 16.21
N SER A 69 4.90 5.88 15.50
CA SER A 69 4.88 5.13 14.25
C SER A 69 4.27 3.77 14.52
N THR A 70 3.00 3.57 14.16
CA THR A 70 2.24 2.43 14.67
C THR A 70 2.39 1.16 13.82
N LEU A 71 3.07 1.26 12.69
CA LEU A 71 3.40 0.16 11.77
C LEU A 71 4.90 0.23 11.46
N THR A 72 5.72 -0.43 12.27
CA THR A 72 7.20 -0.36 12.16
C THR A 72 7.75 -1.20 11.02
N ASP A 73 6.98 -2.19 10.55
CA ASP A 73 7.46 -3.22 9.62
C ASP A 73 7.12 -2.88 8.15
N PHE A 74 6.70 -1.64 7.89
CA PHE A 74 6.38 -1.15 6.56
C PHE A 74 7.55 -0.46 5.88
N ARG A 75 7.72 -0.76 4.59
CA ARG A 75 8.56 0.01 3.67
C ARG A 75 7.64 0.75 2.71
N GLU A 76 7.64 2.08 2.80
CA GLU A 76 6.87 2.95 1.93
C GLU A 76 7.67 3.31 0.68
N TYR A 77 7.02 3.21 -0.48
CA TYR A 77 7.55 3.61 -1.78
C TYR A 77 6.53 4.55 -2.42
N THR A 78 6.97 5.71 -2.89
CA THR A 78 6.08 6.70 -3.52
C THR A 78 6.41 6.82 -5.00
N MET A 79 5.50 7.41 -5.79
CA MET A 79 5.77 7.71 -7.20
C MET A 79 7.02 8.60 -7.40
N LEU A 80 7.34 9.42 -6.40
CA LEU A 80 8.54 10.27 -6.41
C LEU A 80 9.81 9.55 -5.96
N SER A 81 9.67 8.43 -5.24
CA SER A 81 10.80 7.62 -4.76
C SER A 81 10.48 6.12 -4.81
N PRO A 82 10.33 5.56 -6.03
CA PRO A 82 9.94 4.16 -6.19
C PRO A 82 11.09 3.17 -5.92
N ARG A 83 12.33 3.66 -5.82
CA ARG A 83 13.55 2.85 -5.58
C ARG A 83 13.61 1.65 -6.52
N ASN A 84 13.84 0.44 -6.00
CA ASN A 84 13.95 -0.79 -6.79
C ASN A 84 12.64 -1.19 -7.50
N LEU A 85 11.51 -0.57 -7.13
CA LEU A 85 10.22 -0.77 -7.79
C LEU A 85 10.03 0.17 -8.99
N ALA A 86 10.99 1.05 -9.32
CA ALA A 86 10.90 2.00 -10.43
C ALA A 86 10.53 1.36 -11.77
N GLN A 87 10.97 0.12 -12.01
CA GLN A 87 10.66 -0.61 -13.25
C GLN A 87 9.21 -1.12 -13.33
N TYR A 88 8.47 -1.10 -12.21
CA TYR A 88 7.12 -1.65 -12.09
C TYR A 88 6.06 -0.57 -11.83
N VAL A 89 6.45 0.70 -11.72
CA VAL A 89 5.55 1.82 -11.39
C VAL A 89 5.90 3.05 -12.23
N GLY A 90 4.89 3.84 -12.59
CA GLY A 90 5.06 4.98 -13.50
C GLY A 90 4.98 4.55 -14.97
N PHE A 91 5.49 5.39 -15.87
CA PHE A 91 5.58 5.11 -17.30
C PHE A 91 7.00 4.69 -17.66
N THR A 92 7.15 3.69 -18.52
CA THR A 92 8.44 3.39 -19.12
C THR A 92 8.83 4.47 -20.14
N GLU A 93 10.12 4.57 -20.47
CA GLU A 93 10.57 5.48 -21.53
C GLU A 93 9.91 5.14 -22.88
N GLU A 94 9.65 3.86 -23.13
CA GLU A 94 8.96 3.37 -24.32
C GLU A 94 7.49 3.83 -24.35
N GLU A 95 6.78 3.75 -23.23
CA GLU A 95 5.40 4.27 -23.10
C GLU A 95 5.37 5.80 -23.26
N LEU A 96 6.39 6.50 -22.76
CA LEU A 96 6.51 7.94 -22.90
C LEU A 96 6.78 8.34 -24.36
N LEU A 97 7.71 7.65 -25.03
CA LEU A 97 8.04 7.89 -26.43
C LEU A 97 6.87 7.54 -27.37
N ALA A 98 6.08 6.51 -27.06
CA ALA A 98 4.88 6.16 -27.82
C ALA A 98 3.74 7.18 -27.63
N SER A 99 3.70 7.90 -26.50
CA SER A 99 2.63 8.85 -26.17
C SER A 99 2.93 10.30 -26.55
N VAL A 100 4.19 10.65 -26.86
CA VAL A 100 4.55 11.99 -27.35
C VAL A 100 4.35 12.08 -28.87
N PRO A 101 3.48 12.97 -29.39
CA PRO A 101 3.31 13.16 -30.82
C PRO A 101 4.62 13.67 -31.45
N SER A 102 5.00 13.13 -32.62
CA SER A 102 6.26 13.43 -33.33
C SER A 102 6.47 14.88 -33.82
N ARG A 103 5.73 15.87 -33.29
CA ARG A 103 5.78 17.28 -33.70
C ARG A 103 6.42 18.22 -32.66
N MET A 104 7.12 17.70 -31.66
CA MET A 104 7.73 18.51 -30.60
C MET A 104 9.25 18.38 -30.47
N ILE A 105 9.93 18.02 -31.56
CA ILE A 105 11.37 18.16 -31.76
C ILE A 105 11.65 18.78 -33.12
#